data_AF-A0A1C6UPR0-F1
#
_entry.id   AF-A0A1C6UPR0-F1
#
_cell.length_a   1.000
_cell.length_b   1.000
_cell.length_c   1.000
_cell.angle_alpha   90.00
_cell.angle_beta   90.00
_cell.angle_gamma   90.00
#
_symmetry.space_group_name_H-M   'P 1'
#
loop_
_entity.id
_entity.type
_entity.pdbx_description
1 polymer ?
#
loop_
_entity_poly.entity_id
_entity_poly.type
_entity_poly.pdbx_seq_one_letter_code
_entity_poly.pdbx_strand_id
1 'polypeptide(L)'
;MKIHDPSSQAMQKDYEISDLERLMGKKDWKNYDDVINWLKKEGDDDRRFTPGEVQHMIDDFSRARDKKMDFVRDPEQLYQKLKKGR
;
A
#
# COMPACT_ATOMS: atom_id res chain seq x y z
N MET A 1 1.55 14.12 -30.33
CA MET A 1 2.37 13.00 -29.83
C MET A 1 1.87 12.64 -28.44
N LYS A 2 1.29 11.44 -28.25
CA LYS A 2 0.99 10.92 -26.91
C LYS A 2 2.27 10.29 -26.40
N ILE A 3 3.09 11.09 -25.71
CA ILE A 3 4.25 10.58 -24.99
C ILE A 3 3.66 9.82 -23.81
N HIS A 4 3.47 8.50 -23.95
CA HIS A 4 3.19 7.64 -22.81
C HIS A 4 4.46 7.64 -21.97
N ASP A 5 4.54 8.55 -21.02
CA ASP A 5 5.67 8.60 -20.10
C ASP A 5 5.57 7.37 -19.17
N PRO A 6 6.57 6.47 -19.15
CA PRO A 6 6.55 5.27 -18.32
C PRO A 6 6.38 5.59 -16.83
N SER A 7 6.85 6.77 -16.37
CA SER A 7 6.65 7.20 -14.98
C SER A 7 5.19 7.50 -14.67
N SER A 8 4.43 8.03 -15.65
CA SER A 8 2.99 8.28 -15.49
C SER A 8 2.19 7.00 -15.37
N GLN A 9 2.62 5.92 -16.02
CA GLN A 9 1.98 4.60 -15.85
C GLN A 9 2.32 3.98 -14.49
N ALA A 10 3.56 4.11 -14.03
CA ALA A 10 3.98 3.62 -12.72
C ALA A 10 3.26 4.35 -11.56
N MET A 11 2.95 5.64 -11.73
CA MET A 11 2.17 6.43 -10.75
C MET A 11 0.67 6.09 -10.74
N GLN A 12 0.14 5.50 -11.81
CA GLN A 12 -1.27 5.10 -11.92
C GLN A 12 -1.53 3.66 -11.49
N LYS A 13 -0.46 2.87 -11.31
CA LYS A 13 -0.58 1.46 -10.95
C LYS A 13 -1.08 1.35 -9.51
N ASP A 14 -2.20 0.67 -9.34
CA ASP A 14 -2.73 0.32 -8.03
C ASP A 14 -2.07 -0.95 -7.50
N TYR A 15 -2.08 -1.11 -6.17
CA TYR A 15 -1.57 -2.31 -5.52
C TYR A 15 -2.59 -3.44 -5.56
N GLU A 16 -2.06 -4.66 -5.65
CA GLU A 16 -2.80 -5.92 -5.62
C GLU A 16 -2.58 -6.67 -4.31
N ILE A 17 -3.29 -7.78 -4.12
CA ILE A 17 -3.13 -8.64 -2.94
C ILE A 17 -1.68 -9.11 -2.76
N SER A 18 -0.98 -9.41 -3.87
CA SER A 18 0.41 -9.89 -3.82
C SER A 18 1.38 -8.84 -3.25
N ASP A 19 1.05 -7.56 -3.38
CA ASP A 19 1.85 -6.47 -2.79
C ASP A 19 1.65 -6.38 -1.29
N LEU A 20 0.42 -6.62 -0.82
CA LEU A 20 0.13 -6.72 0.61
C LEU A 20 0.74 -7.98 1.24
N GLU A 21 0.73 -9.12 0.56
CA GLU A 21 1.42 -10.34 1.02
C GLU A 21 2.92 -10.07 1.23
N ARG A 22 3.55 -9.40 0.25
CA ARG A 22 4.95 -8.98 0.35
C ARG A 22 5.16 -8.00 1.49
N LEU A 23 4.31 -6.98 1.60
CA LEU A 23 4.42 -5.95 2.63
C LEU A 23 4.28 -6.56 4.03
N MET A 24 3.25 -7.38 4.26
CA MET A 24 3.02 -8.06 5.53
C MET A 24 4.12 -9.07 5.88
N GLY A 25 4.80 -9.64 4.88
CA GLY A 25 5.95 -10.52 5.08
C GLY A 25 7.28 -9.82 5.41
N LYS A 26 7.39 -8.49 5.26
CA LYS A 26 8.66 -7.77 5.46
C LYS A 26 9.04 -7.58 6.93
N LYS A 27 8.07 -7.22 7.76
CA LYS A 27 8.28 -6.89 9.18
C LYS A 27 7.05 -7.30 9.98
N ASP A 28 7.23 -7.44 11.28
CA ASP A 28 6.14 -7.75 12.20
C ASP A 28 5.36 -6.48 12.61
N TRP A 29 4.50 -6.00 11.72
CA TRP A 29 3.73 -4.77 11.89
C TRP A 29 2.76 -4.81 13.07
N LYS A 30 2.72 -3.76 13.91
CA LYS A 30 1.82 -3.74 15.08
C LYS A 30 0.52 -2.98 14.83
N ASN A 31 0.55 -2.00 13.94
CA ASN A 31 -0.59 -1.14 13.63
C ASN A 31 -0.42 -0.49 12.24
N TYR A 32 -1.43 0.26 11.80
CA TYR A 32 -1.40 0.96 10.52
C TYR A 32 -0.35 2.07 10.45
N ASP A 33 -0.08 2.79 11.55
CA ASP A 33 0.93 3.85 11.56
C ASP A 33 2.34 3.30 11.30
N ASP A 34 2.69 2.13 11.84
CA ASP A 34 3.97 1.48 11.58
C ASP A 34 4.15 1.18 10.09
N VAL A 35 3.11 0.66 9.44
CA VAL A 35 3.11 0.34 8.01
C VAL A 35 3.23 1.61 7.17
N ILE A 36 2.41 2.63 7.47
CA ILE A 36 2.42 3.92 6.75
C ILE A 36 3.79 4.60 6.89
N ASN A 37 4.35 4.62 8.10
CA ASN A 37 5.65 5.23 8.36
C ASN A 37 6.77 4.52 7.60
N TRP A 38 6.70 3.20 7.46
CA TRP A 38 7.65 2.46 6.64
C TRP A 38 7.48 2.75 5.16
N LEU A 39 6.25 2.70 4.63
CA LEU A 39 5.96 3.00 3.22
C LEU A 39 6.47 4.38 2.82
N LYS A 40 6.30 5.40 3.68
CA LYS A 40 6.80 6.76 3.45
C LYS A 40 8.31 6.89 3.46
N LYS A 41 9.02 6.00 4.15
CA LYS A 41 10.48 6.08 4.31
C LYS A 41 11.24 5.16 3.36
N GLU A 42 10.71 3.98 3.11
CA GLU A 42 11.39 2.88 2.43
C GLU A 42 10.57 2.32 1.26
N GLY A 43 9.29 2.71 1.10
CA GLY A 43 8.39 2.13 0.09
C GLY A 43 8.85 2.40 -1.35
N ASP A 44 9.24 3.64 -1.65
CA ASP A 44 9.72 4.03 -2.99
C ASP A 44 11.11 3.46 -3.32
N ASP A 45 11.93 3.20 -2.29
CA ASP A 45 13.25 2.56 -2.44
C ASP A 45 13.14 1.04 -2.62
N ASP A 46 11.99 0.46 -2.29
CA ASP A 46 11.71 -0.94 -2.48
C ASP A 46 11.37 -1.23 -3.94
N ARG A 47 12.35 -1.76 -4.68
CA ARG A 47 12.21 -2.11 -6.11
C ARG A 47 11.07 -3.08 -6.44
N ARG A 48 10.38 -3.63 -5.43
CA ARG A 48 9.21 -4.50 -5.62
C ARG A 48 7.90 -3.73 -5.69
N PHE A 49 7.88 -2.47 -5.26
CA PHE A 49 6.72 -1.60 -5.36
C PHE A 49 7.01 -0.49 -6.38
N THR A 50 5.98 -0.13 -7.12
CA THR A 50 5.95 1.09 -7.91
C THR A 50 5.52 2.27 -7.03
N PRO A 51 5.91 3.50 -7.37
CA PRO A 51 5.48 4.68 -6.61
C PRO A 51 3.95 4.81 -6.49
N GLY A 52 3.19 4.42 -7.53
CA GLY A 52 1.73 4.40 -7.49
C GLY A 52 1.17 3.41 -6.45
N GLU A 53 1.73 2.19 -6.40
CA GLU A 53 1.34 1.18 -5.41
C GLU A 53 1.61 1.67 -3.99
N VAL A 54 2.78 2.27 -3.75
CA VAL A 54 3.16 2.84 -2.44
C VAL A 54 2.18 3.93 -2.03
N GLN A 55 1.89 4.88 -2.92
CA GLN A 55 0.97 5.98 -2.63
C GLN A 55 -0.44 5.46 -2.33
N HIS A 56 -0.96 4.55 -3.17
CA HIS A 56 -2.29 3.98 -2.96
C HIS A 56 -2.39 3.16 -1.67
N MET A 57 -1.35 2.41 -1.31
CA MET A 57 -1.29 1.74 -0.01
C MET A 57 -1.32 2.75 1.14
N ILE A 58 -0.49 3.80 1.10
CA ILE A 58 -0.47 4.85 2.13
C ILE A 58 -1.86 5.47 2.31
N ASP A 59 -2.54 5.82 1.22
CA ASP A 59 -3.87 6.42 1.27
C ASP A 59 -4.90 5.48 1.91
N ASP A 60 -4.93 4.21 1.49
CA ASP A 60 -5.87 3.23 2.01
C ASP A 60 -5.59 2.87 3.47
N PHE A 61 -4.33 2.68 3.86
CA PHE A 61 -3.97 2.46 5.26
C PHE A 61 -4.30 3.67 6.14
N SER A 62 -4.08 4.89 5.64
CA SER A 62 -4.43 6.12 6.37
C SER A 62 -5.94 6.21 6.58
N ARG A 63 -6.74 5.91 5.54
CA ARG A 63 -8.21 5.83 5.66
C ARG A 63 -8.65 4.79 6.69
N ALA A 64 -8.06 3.60 6.68
CA ALA A 64 -8.41 2.54 7.63
C ALA A 64 -8.10 2.93 9.07
N ARG A 65 -6.94 3.57 9.31
CA ARG A 65 -6.57 4.14 10.61
C ARG A 65 -7.54 5.22 11.05
N ASP A 66 -7.88 6.17 10.18
CA ASP A 66 -8.76 7.30 10.52
C ASP A 66 -10.19 6.83 10.82
N LYS A 67 -10.62 5.73 10.18
CA LYS A 67 -11.86 5.01 10.48
C LYS A 67 -11.78 4.13 11.74
N LYS A 68 -10.63 4.10 12.43
CA LYS A 68 -10.36 3.27 13.61
C LYS A 68 -10.65 1.78 13.38
N MET A 69 -10.35 1.30 12.17
CA MET A 69 -10.49 -0.12 11.86
C MET A 69 -9.44 -0.94 12.62
N ASP A 70 -9.81 -2.14 13.06
CA ASP A 70 -8.86 -3.05 13.69
C ASP A 70 -7.77 -3.48 12.70
N PHE A 71 -6.52 -3.46 13.17
CA PHE A 71 -5.38 -3.88 12.36
C PHE A 71 -5.47 -5.37 12.01
N VAL A 72 -5.46 -5.67 10.72
CA VAL A 72 -5.51 -7.05 10.20
C VAL A 72 -4.16 -7.42 9.60
N ARG A 73 -3.65 -8.58 10.00
CA ARG A 73 -2.38 -9.13 9.51
C ARG A 73 -2.54 -10.08 8.32
N ASP A 74 -3.69 -10.72 8.22
CA ASP A 74 -4.01 -11.59 7.09
C ASP A 74 -4.12 -10.75 5.80
N PRO A 75 -3.26 -10.96 4.79
CA PRO A 75 -3.20 -10.10 3.62
C PRO A 75 -4.50 -10.08 2.81
N GLU A 76 -5.20 -11.21 2.71
CA GLU A 76 -6.45 -11.30 1.95
C GLU A 76 -7.57 -10.50 2.63
N GLN A 77 -7.80 -10.73 3.93
CA GLN A 77 -8.78 -9.94 4.68
C GLN A 77 -8.41 -8.46 4.73
N LEU A 78 -7.12 -8.14 4.85
CA LEU A 78 -6.64 -6.76 4.83
C LEU A 78 -6.96 -6.11 3.47
N TYR A 79 -6.64 -6.77 2.36
CA TYR A 79 -6.94 -6.29 1.01
C TYR A 79 -8.42 -5.96 0.84
N GLN A 80 -9.30 -6.90 1.21
CA GLN A 80 -10.75 -6.71 1.11
C GLN A 80 -11.23 -5.54 1.97
N LYS A 81 -10.72 -5.41 3.19
CA LYS A 81 -11.08 -4.31 4.10
C LYS A 81 -10.63 -2.95 3.56
N LEU A 82 -9.41 -2.86 3.03
CA LEU A 82 -8.87 -1.63 2.45
C LEU A 82 -9.66 -1.20 1.20
N LYS A 83 -9.85 -2.11 0.24
CA LYS A 83 -10.56 -1.80 -1.01
C LYS A 83 -12.05 -1.49 -0.79
N LYS A 84 -12.71 -2.15 0.16
CA LYS A 84 -14.10 -1.82 0.53
C LYS A 84 -14.25 -0.42 1.15
N GLY A 85 -13.17 0.09 1.75
CA GLY A 85 -13.16 1.39 2.41
C GLY A 85 -12.85 2.58 1.50
N ARG A 86 -12.59 2.35 0.22
CA ARG A 86 -12.17 3.34 -0.77
C ARG A 86 -13.33 4.14 -1.36
#